data_AF-A0A316E501-F1
#
_entry.id   AF-A0A316E501-F1
#
_cell.length_a   1.000
_cell.length_b   1.000
_cell.length_c   1.000
_cell.angle_alpha   90.00
_cell.angle_beta   90.00
_cell.angle_gamma   90.00
#
_symmetry.space_group_name_H-M   'P 1'
#
loop_
_entity.id
_entity.type
_entity.pdbx_description
1 polymer ?
#
loop_
_entity_poly.entity_id
_entity_poly.type
_entity_poly.pdbx_seq_one_letter_code
_entity_poly.pdbx_strand_id
1 'polypeptide(L)' 'METNEINAGIKAAQINNALGFFIMAFGVIVLFAMIFTETFVEHMTDMVAGLLLIAIGGGMIWKAKSNLKKYRKSKES' A
#
# COMPACT_ATOMS: atom_id res chain seq x y z
N MET A 1 -3.76 17.18 26.15
CA MET A 1 -4.43 17.17 24.83
C MET A 1 -3.50 16.64 23.73
N GLU A 2 -2.18 16.89 23.79
CA GLU A 2 -1.20 16.38 22.80
C GLU A 2 -1.10 14.84 22.64
N THR A 3 -1.36 14.08 23.69
CA THR A 3 -1.29 12.60 23.65
C THR A 3 -2.36 11.95 22.77
N ASN A 4 -3.53 12.60 22.61
CA ASN A 4 -4.61 12.08 21.78
C ASN A 4 -4.30 12.25 20.29
N GLU A 5 -3.65 13.36 19.90
CA GLU A 5 -3.31 13.63 18.50
C GLU A 5 -2.19 12.72 18.00
N ILE A 6 -1.19 12.45 18.85
CA ILE A 6 -0.10 11.50 18.53
C ILE A 6 -0.67 10.08 18.36
N ASN A 7 -1.56 9.64 19.24
CA ASN A 7 -2.20 8.33 19.13
C ASN A 7 -3.11 8.23 17.89
N ALA A 8 -3.81 9.30 17.51
CA ALA A 8 -4.61 9.34 16.28
C ALA A 8 -3.72 9.23 15.03
N GLY A 9 -2.58 9.94 14.99
CA GLY A 9 -1.62 9.85 13.90
C GLY A 9 -1.01 8.45 13.75
N ILE A 10 -0.69 7.78 14.86
CA ILE A 10 -0.18 6.40 14.84
C ILE A 10 -1.24 5.42 14.36
N LYS A 11 -2.50 5.54 14.81
CA LYS A 11 -3.61 4.72 14.32
C LYS A 11 -3.85 4.92 12.84
N ALA A 12 -3.88 6.17 12.36
CA ALA A 12 -4.03 6.46 10.94
C ALA A 12 -2.89 5.87 10.09
N ALA A 13 -1.65 5.93 10.58
CA ALA A 13 -0.50 5.31 9.91
C ALA A 13 -0.60 3.77 9.86
N GLN A 14 -1.06 3.13 10.93
CA GLN A 14 -1.31 1.68 10.94
C GLN A 14 -2.42 1.28 9.96
N ILE A 15 -3.53 2.03 9.94
CA ILE A 15 -4.64 1.81 9.01
C ILE A 15 -4.15 1.95 7.57
N ASN A 16 -3.41 3.03 7.25
CA ASN A 16 -2.86 3.23 5.91
C ASN A 16 -1.87 2.13 5.51
N ASN A 17 -1.09 1.61 6.45
CA ASN A 17 -0.18 0.50 6.18
C ASN A 17 -0.93 -0.81 5.92
N ALA A 18 -1.96 -1.11 6.72
CA ALA A 18 -2.82 -2.28 6.51
C ALA A 18 -3.60 -2.20 5.19
N LEU A 19 -4.14 -1.02 4.85
CA LEU A 19 -4.78 -0.75 3.56
C LEU A 19 -3.79 -0.88 2.40
N GLY A 20 -2.56 -0.37 2.54
CA GLY A 20 -1.47 -0.56 1.58
C GLY A 20 -1.17 -2.02 1.32
N PHE A 21 -1.09 -2.84 2.37
CA PHE A 21 -0.87 -4.27 2.26
C PHE A 21 -2.06 -4.99 1.60
N PHE A 22 -3.30 -4.63 1.95
CA PHE A 22 -4.50 -5.17 1.33
C PHE A 22 -4.54 -4.90 -0.19
N ILE A 23 -4.29 -3.66 -0.59
CA ILE A 23 -4.27 -3.25 -2.01
C ILE A 23 -3.15 -3.96 -2.77
N MET A 24 -1.98 -4.10 -2.15
CA MET A 24 -0.86 -4.83 -2.74
C MET A 24 -1.17 -6.32 -2.93
N ALA A 25 -1.77 -6.97 -1.94
CA ALA A 25 -2.21 -8.36 -2.04
C ALA A 25 -3.25 -8.55 -3.15
N PHE A 26 -4.21 -7.61 -3.26
CA PHE A 26 -5.20 -7.63 -4.33
C PHE A 26 -4.57 -7.46 -5.71
N GLY A 27 -3.59 -6.57 -5.85
CA GLY A 27 -2.82 -6.42 -7.09
C GLY A 27 -2.11 -7.71 -7.51
N VAL A 28 -1.51 -8.43 -6.56
CA VAL A 28 -0.89 -9.74 -6.83
C VAL A 28 -1.93 -10.77 -7.29
N ILE A 29 -3.10 -10.83 -6.65
CA ILE A 29 -4.19 -11.73 -7.04
C ILE A 29 -4.65 -11.43 -8.47
N VAL A 30 -4.80 -10.15 -8.83
CA VAL A 30 -5.16 -9.74 -10.20
C VAL A 30 -4.08 -10.16 -11.20
N LEU A 31 -2.79 -10.05 -10.85
CA LEU A 31 -1.72 -10.58 -11.71
C LEU A 31 -1.81 -12.10 -11.90
N PHE A 32 -2.22 -12.85 -10.88
CA PHE A 32 -2.46 -14.30 -11.01
C PHE A 32 -3.71 -14.61 -11.84
N ALA A 33 -4.75 -13.78 -11.74
CA ALA A 33 -5.98 -13.94 -12.51
C ALA A 33 -5.72 -13.85 -14.03
N MET A 34 -4.76 -13.02 -14.46
CA MET A 34 -4.34 -12.92 -15.86
C MET A 34 -3.98 -14.27 -16.51
N ILE A 35 -3.47 -15.24 -15.74
CA ILE A 35 -3.09 -16.56 -16.26
C ILE A 35 -4.33 -17.32 -16.78
N PHE A 36 -5.51 -17.02 -16.24
CA PHE A 36 -6.78 -17.64 -16.62
C PHE A 36 -7.57 -16.81 -17.65
N THR A 37 -7.06 -15.65 -18.06
CA THR A 37 -7.74 -14.72 -18.95
C THR A 37 -7.41 -15.07 -20.41
N GLU A 38 -8.39 -15.54 -21.19
CA GLU A 38 -8.16 -15.98 -22.58
C GLU A 38 -8.17 -14.84 -23.61
N THR A 39 -8.78 -13.69 -23.28
CA THR A 39 -8.92 -12.58 -24.24
C THR A 39 -7.82 -11.53 -24.10
N PHE A 40 -7.32 -11.04 -25.23
CA PHE A 40 -6.22 -10.07 -25.27
C PHE A 40 -6.58 -8.72 -24.60
N VAL A 41 -7.86 -8.32 -24.67
CA VAL A 41 -8.36 -7.06 -24.09
C VAL A 41 -8.47 -7.15 -22.57
N GLU A 42 -9.00 -8.26 -22.04
CA GLU A 42 -9.06 -8.48 -20.59
C GLU A 42 -7.66 -8.65 -20.02
N HIS A 43 -6.77 -9.36 -20.73
CA HIS A 43 -5.39 -9.53 -20.31
C HIS A 43 -4.63 -8.19 -20.19
N MET A 44 -4.82 -7.26 -21.12
CA MET A 44 -4.26 -5.90 -21.00
C MET A 44 -4.86 -5.12 -19.83
N THR A 45 -6.17 -5.24 -19.63
CA THR A 45 -6.90 -4.52 -18.57
C THR A 45 -6.47 -5.00 -17.18
N ASP A 46 -6.40 -6.31 -16.98
CA ASP A 46 -5.96 -6.95 -15.75
C ASP A 46 -4.48 -6.62 -15.46
N MET A 47 -3.64 -6.53 -16.49
CA MET A 47 -2.24 -6.12 -16.33
C MET A 47 -2.12 -4.69 -15.83
N VAL A 48 -2.89 -3.76 -16.41
CA VAL A 48 -2.91 -2.35 -15.99
C VAL A 48 -3.48 -2.22 -14.58
N ALA A 49 -4.58 -2.90 -14.28
CA ALA A 49 -5.19 -2.90 -12.95
C ALA A 49 -4.22 -3.45 -11.90
N GLY A 50 -3.59 -4.60 -12.15
CA GLY A 50 -2.59 -5.21 -11.27
C GLY A 50 -1.38 -4.30 -11.04
N LEU A 51 -0.83 -3.69 -12.10
CA LEU A 51 0.27 -2.74 -11.99
C LEU A 51 -0.09 -1.49 -11.18
N LEU A 52 -1.27 -0.91 -11.42
CA LEU A 52 -1.75 0.24 -10.67
C LEU A 52 -1.96 -0.09 -9.18
N LEU A 53 -2.56 -1.23 -8.87
CA LEU A 53 -2.75 -1.69 -7.49
C LEU A 53 -1.42 -1.91 -6.79
N ILE A 54 -0.45 -2.55 -7.44
CA ILE A 54 0.89 -2.76 -6.87
C ILE A 54 1.62 -1.42 -6.67
N ALA A 55 1.53 -0.49 -7.62
CA ALA A 55 2.14 0.82 -7.50
C ALA A 55 1.55 1.64 -6.34
N ILE A 56 0.21 1.62 -6.19
CA ILE A 56 -0.49 2.32 -5.12
C ILE A 56 -0.22 1.66 -3.76
N GLY A 57 -0.39 0.33 -3.66
CA GLY A 57 -0.13 -0.44 -2.44
C GLY A 57 1.32 -0.31 -1.98
N GLY A 58 2.27 -0.49 -2.89
CA GLY A 58 3.70 -0.32 -2.65
C GLY A 58 4.06 1.12 -2.25
N GLY A 59 3.48 2.12 -2.92
CA GLY A 59 3.67 3.53 -2.59
C GLY A 59 3.19 3.89 -1.17
N MET A 60 2.06 3.33 -0.74
CA MET A 60 1.53 3.53 0.61
C MET A 60 2.42 2.87 1.68
N ILE A 61 2.87 1.63 1.44
CA ILE A 61 3.82 0.94 2.34
C ILE A 61 5.14 1.70 2.43
N TRP A 62 5.65 2.19 1.30
CA TRP A 62 6.91 2.93 1.25
C TRP A 62 6.82 4.28 1.97
N LYS A 63 5.70 5.00 1.80
CA LYS A 63 5.40 6.26 2.52
C LYS A 63 5.27 6.02 4.02
N ALA A 64 4.60 4.94 4.44
CA ALA A 64 4.51 4.55 5.85
C ALA A 64 5.90 4.25 6.46
N LYS A 65 6.75 3.53 5.71
CA LYS A 65 8.14 3.22 6.12
C LYS A 65 9.03 4.46 6.20
N SER A 66 8.85 5.40 5.27
CA SER A 66 9.56 6.69 5.25
C SER A 66 9.17 7.58 6.44
N ASN A 67 7.87 7.66 6.75
CA ASN A 67 7.39 8.37 7.93
C ASN A 67 7.95 7.74 9.22
N LEU A 68 7.95 6.41 9.35
CA LEU A 68 8.54 5.72 10.51
C LEU A 68 10.03 6.02 10.67
N LYS A 69 10.80 6.06 9.58
CA LYS A 69 12.21 6.47 9.60
C LYS A 69 12.39 7.91 10.06
N LYS A 70 11.50 8.81 9.64
CA LYS A 70 11.54 10.23 10.03
C LYS A 70 11.29 10.42 11.53
N TYR A 71 10.33 9.69 12.11
CA TYR A 71 10.07 9.71 13.55
C TYR A 71 11.18 9.06 14.37
N ARG A 72 11.83 7.99 13.87
CA ARG A 72 12.96 7.35 14.57
C ARG A 72 14.20 8.25 14.63
N LYS A 73 14.50 9.00 13.55
CA LYS A 73 15.64 9.94 13.51
C LYS A 73 15.48 11.13 14.46
N SER A 74 14.24 11.58 14.69
CA SER A 74 13.94 12.65 15.66
C SER A 74 14.07 12.19 17.12
N LYS A 75 14.17 10.89 17.39
CA LYS A 75 14.30 10.33 18.74
C LYS A 75 15.76 10.12 19.17
N GLU A 76 16.71 10.34 18.25
CA GLU A 76 18.17 10.19 18.45
C GLU A 76 18.93 11.53 18.34
N SER A 77 18.23 12.67 18.27
CA SER A 77 18.82 14.02 18.28
C SER A 77 18.41 14.81 19.51
#